data_AF-A0A6S7FB07-F1
#
_entry.id   AF-A0A6S7FB07-F1
#
_cell.length_a   1.000
_cell.length_b   1.000
_cell.length_c   1.000
_cell.angle_alpha   90.00
_cell.angle_beta   90.00
_cell.angle_gamma   90.00
#
_symmetry.space_group_name_H-M   'P 1'
#
loop_
_entity.id
_entity.type
_entity.pdbx_description
1 polymer ?
#
loop_
_entity_poly.entity_id
_entity_poly.type
_entity_poly.pdbx_seq_one_letter_code
_entity_poly.pdbx_strand_id
1 'polypeptide(L)'
;MTPKRILNVLTRAEGAAQKELHRHAIRPVVEFFKLEKVSSRHGAKFEIFDPSPSHPYLHGLFQELQSHHGVYVFFDSRGHAIYAGKARKQKLWREINLAFNRDRKDVQTVKRVNHPSRRQPYKTNDEKQRQIYSRAVPLHEMAAYISAYRVVDEMVDGVEAMLVRSFANDLLNVRMERFFNGT
;
A
#
# COMPACT_ATOMS: atom_id res chain seq x y z
N MET A 1 -31.65 36.19 -21.69
CA MET A 1 -31.70 34.82 -21.11
C MET A 1 -32.80 34.80 -20.05
N THR A 2 -33.69 33.80 -20.04
CA THR A 2 -34.74 33.69 -19.02
C THR A 2 -34.25 32.85 -17.82
N PRO A 3 -34.70 33.17 -16.58
CA PRO A 3 -34.28 32.45 -15.37
C PRO A 3 -34.41 30.93 -15.44
N LYS A 4 -35.46 30.41 -16.09
CA LYS A 4 -35.67 28.97 -16.32
C LYS A 4 -34.57 28.31 -17.17
N ARG A 5 -34.03 29.02 -18.16
CA ARG A 5 -32.95 28.49 -19.00
C ARG A 5 -31.63 28.42 -18.21
N ILE A 6 -31.37 29.40 -17.35
CA ILE A 6 -30.20 29.41 -16.46
C ILE A 6 -30.29 28.25 -15.47
N LEU A 7 -31.44 28.06 -14.82
CA LEU A 7 -31.67 26.96 -13.89
C LEU A 7 -31.47 25.59 -14.56
N ASN A 8 -32.03 25.37 -15.75
CA ASN A 8 -31.86 24.11 -16.48
C ASN A 8 -30.40 23.82 -16.86
N VAL A 9 -29.62 24.86 -17.18
CA VAL A 9 -28.19 24.71 -17.46
C VAL A 9 -27.44 24.33 -16.18
N LEU A 10 -27.73 24.99 -15.05
CA LEU A 10 -27.16 24.67 -13.74
C LEU A 10 -27.44 23.22 -13.33
N THR A 11 -28.70 22.78 -13.38
CA THR A 11 -29.07 21.41 -13.00
C THR A 11 -28.41 20.36 -13.90
N ARG A 12 -28.26 20.66 -15.20
CA ARG A 12 -27.53 19.77 -16.12
C ARG A 12 -26.04 19.74 -15.84
N ALA A 13 -25.44 20.88 -15.54
CA ALA A 13 -24.04 20.98 -15.17
C ALA A 13 -23.74 20.22 -13.86
N GLU A 14 -24.59 20.36 -12.85
CA GLU A 14 -24.51 19.59 -11.60
C GLU A 14 -24.60 18.09 -11.85
N GLY A 15 -25.58 17.65 -12.65
CA GLY A 15 -25.73 16.23 -12.99
C GLY A 15 -24.54 15.66 -13.78
N ALA A 16 -23.94 16.47 -14.67
CA ALA A 16 -22.73 16.09 -15.38
C ALA A 16 -21.50 16.01 -14.44
N ALA A 17 -21.34 17.00 -13.55
CA ALA A 17 -20.26 17.03 -12.57
C ALA A 17 -20.34 15.84 -11.59
N GLN A 18 -21.54 15.48 -11.13
CA GLN A 18 -21.74 14.28 -10.29
C GLN A 18 -21.35 12.98 -11.02
N LYS A 19 -21.76 12.84 -12.29
CA LYS A 19 -21.37 11.66 -13.10
C LYS A 19 -19.87 11.57 -13.29
N GLU A 20 -19.22 12.70 -13.52
CA GLU A 20 -17.77 12.75 -13.67
C GLU A 20 -17.07 12.42 -12.35
N LEU A 21 -17.54 12.98 -11.23
CA LEU A 21 -17.05 12.65 -9.90
C LEU A 21 -17.15 11.14 -9.65
N HIS A 22 -18.30 10.51 -9.90
CA HIS A 22 -18.47 9.08 -9.70
C HIS A 22 -17.54 8.22 -10.57
N ARG A 23 -17.25 8.64 -11.80
CA ARG A 23 -16.33 7.94 -12.72
C ARG A 23 -14.86 8.08 -12.34
N HIS A 24 -14.52 9.10 -11.59
CA HIS A 24 -13.14 9.46 -11.25
C HIS A 24 -12.82 9.34 -9.76
N ALA A 25 -13.85 9.07 -8.93
CA ALA A 25 -13.76 8.98 -7.48
C ALA A 25 -12.74 7.95 -7.02
N ILE A 26 -12.73 6.77 -7.65
CA ILE A 26 -11.79 5.68 -7.38
C ILE A 26 -11.36 5.10 -8.73
N ARG A 27 -10.05 5.03 -8.95
CA ARG A 27 -9.48 4.44 -10.17
C ARG A 27 -8.28 3.56 -9.85
N PRO A 28 -8.18 2.35 -10.43
CA PRO A 28 -6.98 1.54 -10.29
C PRO A 28 -5.80 2.25 -10.95
N VAL A 29 -4.67 2.30 -10.24
CA VAL A 29 -3.37 2.69 -10.80
C VAL A 29 -2.62 1.42 -11.20
N VAL A 30 -2.60 0.43 -10.31
CA VAL A 30 -2.04 -0.90 -10.58
C VAL A 30 -2.69 -1.93 -9.67
N GLU A 31 -2.78 -3.18 -10.14
CA GLU A 31 -3.42 -4.28 -9.41
C GLU A 31 -2.51 -5.50 -9.43
N PHE A 32 -2.29 -6.10 -8.24
CA PHE A 32 -1.42 -7.25 -8.05
C PHE A 32 -0.05 -7.12 -8.73
N PHE A 33 0.52 -5.92 -8.67
CA PHE A 33 1.85 -5.65 -9.21
C PHE A 33 2.90 -6.39 -8.40
N LYS A 34 3.68 -7.24 -9.04
CA LYS A 34 4.76 -7.99 -8.41
C LYS A 34 5.87 -7.02 -7.98
N LEU A 35 6.22 -7.06 -6.71
CA LEU A 35 7.26 -6.21 -6.14
C LEU A 35 8.65 -6.71 -6.55
N GLU A 36 9.46 -5.79 -7.06
CA GLU A 36 10.87 -6.02 -7.38
C GLU A 36 11.70 -5.09 -6.51
N LYS A 37 11.90 -5.49 -5.25
CA LYS A 37 12.55 -4.60 -4.29
C LYS A 37 13.96 -4.23 -4.76
N VAL A 38 14.24 -2.94 -4.79
CA VAL A 38 15.57 -2.41 -5.11
C VAL A 38 16.09 -1.58 -3.94
N SER A 39 17.40 -1.58 -3.76
CA SER A 39 18.03 -0.68 -2.79
C SER A 39 17.83 0.76 -3.25
N SER A 40 17.34 1.61 -2.35
CA SER A 40 17.26 3.05 -2.60
C SER A 40 18.66 3.63 -2.85
N ARG A 41 18.73 4.80 -3.51
CA ARG A 41 19.99 5.47 -3.87
C ARG A 41 21.00 5.66 -2.72
N HIS A 42 20.56 5.61 -1.46
CA HIS A 42 21.41 5.74 -0.28
C HIS A 42 21.53 4.44 0.56
N GLY A 43 21.09 3.30 0.02
CA GLY A 43 21.29 1.96 0.59
C GLY A 43 20.54 1.64 1.90
N ALA A 44 19.98 2.63 2.58
CA ALA A 44 19.36 2.45 3.91
C ALA A 44 17.92 1.89 3.88
N LYS A 45 17.25 1.94 2.72
CA LYS A 45 15.85 1.54 2.54
C LYS A 45 15.64 0.84 1.20
N PHE A 46 14.52 0.15 1.06
CA PHE A 46 14.08 -0.47 -0.19
C PHE A 46 13.00 0.36 -0.88
N GLU A 47 13.02 0.38 -2.20
CA GLU A 47 11.90 0.85 -3.02
C GLU A 47 11.14 -0.35 -3.60
N ILE A 48 9.84 -0.19 -3.85
CA ILE A 48 8.96 -1.27 -4.35
C ILE A 48 9.30 -1.75 -5.77
N PHE A 49 9.97 -0.90 -6.56
CA PHE A 49 10.57 -1.17 -7.88
C PHE A 49 11.52 -0.02 -8.23
N ASP A 50 12.37 -0.16 -9.26
CA ASP A 50 13.23 0.92 -9.75
C ASP A 50 12.42 1.97 -10.55
N PRO A 51 12.33 3.24 -10.10
CA PRO A 51 11.61 4.29 -10.79
C PRO A 51 12.37 4.88 -11.99
N SER A 52 13.57 4.36 -12.30
CA SER A 52 14.42 4.91 -13.36
C SER A 52 13.71 4.93 -14.73
N PRO A 53 14.01 5.91 -15.59
CA PRO A 53 13.45 5.96 -16.95
C PRO A 53 13.89 4.80 -17.87
N SER A 54 14.77 3.91 -17.40
CA SER A 54 15.28 2.78 -18.19
C SER A 54 14.19 1.79 -18.58
N HIS A 55 13.13 1.67 -17.77
CA HIS A 55 11.97 0.83 -18.03
C HIS A 55 10.71 1.71 -18.20
N PRO A 56 10.23 1.95 -19.44
CA PRO A 56 9.15 2.91 -19.70
C PRO A 56 7.85 2.65 -18.91
N TYR A 57 7.45 1.39 -18.78
CA TYR A 57 6.27 1.00 -17.99
C TYR A 57 6.43 1.35 -16.50
N LEU A 58 7.54 0.95 -15.86
CA LEU A 58 7.80 1.23 -14.45
C LEU A 58 7.94 2.73 -14.20
N HIS A 59 8.57 3.46 -15.13
CA HIS A 59 8.64 4.90 -15.06
C HIS A 59 7.26 5.56 -15.13
N GLY A 60 6.39 5.11 -16.04
CA GLY A 60 5.00 5.58 -16.11
C GLY A 60 4.20 5.26 -14.84
N LEU A 61 4.36 4.05 -14.30
CA LEU A 61 3.75 3.66 -13.03
C LEU A 61 4.24 4.54 -11.86
N PHE A 62 5.55 4.81 -11.81
CA PHE A 62 6.13 5.73 -10.85
C PHE A 62 5.49 7.12 -10.97
N GLN A 63 5.35 7.67 -12.17
CA GLN A 63 4.73 8.98 -12.40
C GLN A 63 3.28 9.02 -11.90
N GLU A 64 2.48 7.99 -12.16
CA GLU A 64 1.11 7.88 -11.66
C GLU A 64 1.06 7.84 -10.12
N LEU A 65 1.90 7.01 -9.48
CA LEU A 65 1.99 6.90 -8.02
C LEU A 65 2.54 8.18 -7.36
N GLN A 66 3.43 8.89 -8.03
CA GLN A 66 4.04 10.14 -7.55
C GLN A 66 3.07 11.33 -7.67
N SER A 67 2.03 11.23 -8.50
CA SER A 67 1.10 12.34 -8.78
C SER A 67 -0.20 12.29 -7.95
N HIS A 68 -0.60 11.10 -7.48
CA HIS A 68 -1.93 10.90 -6.91
C HIS A 68 -1.92 10.55 -5.40
N HIS A 69 -3.00 10.95 -4.73
CA HIS A 69 -3.42 10.42 -3.43
C HIS A 69 -4.28 9.18 -3.62
N GLY A 70 -4.45 8.40 -2.56
CA GLY A 70 -5.29 7.21 -2.66
C GLY A 70 -5.10 6.18 -1.56
N VAL A 71 -5.43 4.93 -1.89
CA VAL A 71 -5.29 3.78 -1.01
C VAL A 71 -4.45 2.69 -1.68
N TYR A 72 -3.85 1.83 -0.88
CA TYR A 72 -3.03 0.73 -1.37
C TYR A 72 -3.16 -0.49 -0.47
N VAL A 73 -2.96 -1.67 -1.05
CA VAL A 73 -3.00 -2.96 -0.35
C VAL A 73 -1.75 -3.76 -0.74
N PHE A 74 -1.01 -4.23 0.25
CA PHE A 74 0.07 -5.18 0.07
C PHE A 74 -0.43 -6.61 0.28
N PHE A 75 0.11 -7.54 -0.51
CA PHE A 75 -0.25 -8.95 -0.47
C PHE A 75 0.99 -9.84 -0.27
N ASP A 76 0.81 -10.98 0.41
CA ASP A 76 1.82 -12.03 0.48
C ASP A 76 1.97 -12.79 -0.87
N SER A 77 2.87 -13.77 -0.92
CA SER A 77 3.10 -14.56 -2.14
C SER A 77 1.92 -15.43 -2.57
N ARG A 78 0.92 -15.64 -1.71
CA ARG A 78 -0.32 -16.37 -2.01
C ARG A 78 -1.45 -15.43 -2.45
N GLY A 79 -1.20 -14.13 -2.48
CA GLY A 79 -2.20 -13.12 -2.81
C GLY A 79 -3.12 -12.76 -1.65
N HIS A 80 -2.79 -13.12 -0.41
CA HIS A 80 -3.56 -12.68 0.76
C HIS A 80 -3.20 -11.25 1.12
N ALA A 81 -4.20 -10.41 1.36
CA ALA A 81 -3.99 -9.04 1.81
C ALA A 81 -3.36 -9.06 3.22
N ILE A 82 -2.20 -8.42 3.37
CA ILE A 82 -1.47 -8.38 4.64
C ILE A 82 -1.40 -6.98 5.24
N TYR A 83 -1.64 -5.94 4.44
CA TYR A 83 -1.66 -4.57 4.92
C TYR A 83 -2.43 -3.67 3.96
N ALA A 84 -3.31 -2.83 4.50
CA ALA A 84 -3.94 -1.75 3.74
C ALA A 84 -3.49 -0.40 4.31
N GLY A 85 -3.33 0.60 3.46
CA GLY A 85 -2.95 1.94 3.87
C GLY A 85 -3.51 3.02 2.96
N LYS A 86 -3.33 4.26 3.38
CA LYS A 86 -3.76 5.45 2.66
C LYS A 86 -2.65 6.46 2.51
N ALA A 87 -2.70 7.21 1.42
CA ALA A 87 -1.79 8.28 1.07
C ALA A 87 -2.61 9.57 0.88
N ARG A 88 -2.96 10.24 1.99
CA ARG A 88 -3.76 11.49 2.01
C ARG A 88 -2.89 12.74 2.16
N LYS A 89 -1.90 12.69 3.06
CA LYS A 89 -0.97 13.81 3.35
C LYS A 89 0.19 13.90 2.37
N GLN A 90 0.42 12.82 1.61
CA GLN A 90 1.50 12.68 0.65
C GLN A 90 1.08 11.71 -0.44
N LYS A 91 1.80 11.72 -1.56
CA LYS A 91 1.49 10.93 -2.75
C LYS A 91 1.75 9.44 -2.52
N LEU A 92 1.03 8.60 -3.27
CA LEU A 92 1.05 7.14 -3.15
C LEU A 92 2.48 6.61 -3.12
N TRP A 93 3.34 7.01 -4.06
CA TRP A 93 4.73 6.56 -4.14
C TRP A 93 5.48 6.73 -2.80
N ARG A 94 5.39 7.91 -2.19
CA ARG A 94 6.10 8.22 -0.95
C ARG A 94 5.55 7.40 0.21
N GLU A 95 4.23 7.32 0.38
CA GLU A 95 3.64 6.59 1.50
C GLU A 95 3.81 5.08 1.39
N ILE A 96 3.63 4.52 0.19
CA ILE A 96 3.82 3.10 -0.06
C ILE A 96 5.25 2.71 0.34
N ASN A 97 6.27 3.44 -0.13
CA ASN A 97 7.66 3.16 0.23
C ASN A 97 7.95 3.39 1.73
N LEU A 98 7.32 4.37 2.38
CA LEU A 98 7.44 4.51 3.84
C LEU A 98 6.85 3.32 4.59
N ALA A 99 5.65 2.87 4.21
CA ALA A 99 4.99 1.72 4.81
C ALA A 99 5.73 0.39 4.52
N PHE A 100 6.37 0.29 3.35
CA PHE A 100 7.17 -0.85 2.92
C PHE A 100 8.38 -1.09 3.85
N ASN A 101 8.97 -0.01 4.36
CA ASN A 101 10.15 -0.01 5.22
C ASN A 101 9.89 0.22 6.72
N ARG A 102 8.65 0.48 7.10
CA ARG A 102 8.32 0.81 8.49
C ARG A 102 8.62 -0.37 9.41
N ASP A 103 9.33 -0.11 10.50
CA ASP A 103 9.45 -1.08 11.59
C ASP A 103 8.08 -1.25 12.25
N ARG A 104 7.61 -2.50 12.28
CA ARG A 104 6.29 -2.87 12.78
C ARG A 104 6.33 -3.39 14.21
N LYS A 105 7.50 -3.37 14.86
CA LYS A 105 7.70 -3.90 16.22
C LYS A 105 7.04 -5.28 16.35
N ASP A 106 6.43 -5.57 17.49
CA ASP A 106 5.93 -6.92 17.82
C ASP A 106 4.58 -7.26 17.17
N VAL A 107 4.03 -6.37 16.35
CA VAL A 107 2.66 -6.51 15.83
C VAL A 107 2.59 -7.49 14.67
N GLN A 108 3.70 -7.65 13.96
CA GLN A 108 3.82 -8.59 12.86
C GLN A 108 5.12 -9.36 13.04
N THR A 109 5.00 -10.61 13.45
CA THR A 109 6.16 -11.49 13.62
C THR A 109 6.11 -12.67 12.67
N VAL A 110 7.28 -13.06 12.17
CA VAL A 110 7.46 -14.31 11.44
C VAL A 110 8.29 -15.27 12.27
N LYS A 111 7.98 -16.56 12.17
CA LYS A 111 8.79 -17.61 12.78
C LYS A 111 10.07 -17.79 11.95
N ARG A 112 11.22 -17.72 12.62
CA ARG A 112 12.54 -17.91 12.01
C ARG A 112 13.39 -18.82 12.87
N VAL A 113 14.43 -19.35 12.25
CA VAL A 113 15.54 -20.03 12.89
C VAL A 113 16.84 -19.33 12.48
N ASN A 114 17.82 -19.30 13.37
CA ASN A 114 19.11 -18.71 13.05
C ASN A 114 19.94 -19.70 12.24
N HIS A 115 20.25 -19.34 10.99
CA HIS A 115 21.21 -20.06 10.16
C HIS A 115 22.58 -19.36 10.23
N PRO A 116 23.68 -20.11 10.42
CA PRO A 116 25.01 -19.53 10.42
C PRO A 116 25.30 -18.77 9.13
N SER A 117 25.79 -17.54 9.24
CA SER A 117 26.24 -16.73 8.10
C SER A 117 27.74 -16.89 7.78
N ARG A 118 28.50 -17.45 8.73
CA ARG A 118 29.94 -17.70 8.58
C ARG A 118 30.19 -19.06 7.92
N ARG A 119 31.36 -19.21 7.30
CA ARG A 119 31.81 -20.48 6.72
C ARG A 119 32.13 -21.47 7.85
N GLN A 120 31.22 -22.41 8.09
CA GLN A 120 31.37 -23.46 9.09
C GLN A 120 30.72 -24.77 8.61
N PRO A 121 31.11 -25.93 9.15
CA PRO A 121 30.50 -27.21 8.79
C PRO A 121 28.99 -27.20 9.03
N TYR A 122 28.25 -27.82 8.11
CA TYR A 122 26.82 -28.06 8.25
C TYR A 122 26.59 -29.04 9.41
N LYS A 123 25.58 -28.75 10.23
CA LYS A 123 25.09 -29.65 11.28
C LYS A 123 23.63 -30.02 11.04
N THR A 124 23.33 -31.31 11.10
CA THR A 124 21.98 -31.86 10.97
C THR A 124 21.13 -31.49 12.19
N ASN A 125 19.84 -31.81 12.16
CA ASN A 125 18.95 -31.54 13.29
C ASN A 125 19.29 -32.41 14.52
N ASP A 126 19.81 -33.62 14.29
CA ASP A 126 20.23 -34.54 15.36
C ASP A 126 21.45 -34.00 16.11
N GLU A 127 22.35 -33.30 15.41
CA GLU A 127 23.55 -32.71 15.98
C GLU A 127 23.31 -31.33 16.62
N LYS A 128 22.33 -30.57 16.09
CA LYS A 128 21.96 -29.26 16.62
C LYS A 128 20.52 -28.89 16.25
N GLN A 129 19.64 -28.98 17.25
CA GLN A 129 18.29 -28.44 17.15
C GLN A 129 18.34 -26.91 17.13
N ARG A 130 17.73 -26.30 16.10
CA ARG A 130 17.64 -24.86 15.96
C ARG A 130 16.33 -24.38 16.57
N GLN A 131 16.42 -23.51 17.57
CA GLN A 131 15.24 -22.95 18.22
C GLN A 131 14.46 -22.05 17.25
N ILE A 132 13.17 -22.33 17.08
CA ILE A 132 12.24 -21.46 16.37
C ILE A 132 11.91 -20.27 17.28
N TYR A 133 12.06 -19.06 16.76
CA TYR A 133 11.71 -17.83 17.46
C TYR A 133 10.86 -16.90 16.58
N SER A 134 10.07 -16.04 17.20
CA SER A 134 9.32 -14.98 16.51
C SER A 134 10.21 -13.75 16.31
N ARG A 135 10.18 -13.15 15.13
CA ARG A 135 10.89 -11.90 14.84
C ARG A 135 9.97 -10.92 14.13
N ALA A 136 9.93 -9.68 14.62
CA ALA A 136 9.34 -8.53 13.93
C ALA A 136 9.98 -8.32 12.57
N VAL A 137 9.17 -8.17 11.52
CA VAL A 137 9.67 -7.93 10.15
C VAL A 137 8.88 -6.83 9.44
N PRO A 138 9.55 -5.98 8.65
CA PRO A 138 8.91 -4.99 7.80
C PRO A 138 8.28 -5.62 6.55
N LEU A 139 7.39 -4.89 5.87
CA LEU A 139 6.67 -5.42 4.71
C LEU A 139 7.58 -5.84 3.56
N HIS A 140 8.74 -5.19 3.36
CA HIS A 140 9.68 -5.57 2.31
C HIS A 140 10.30 -6.97 2.45
N GLU A 141 10.06 -7.65 3.57
CA GLU A 141 10.43 -9.06 3.76
C GLU A 141 9.29 -10.05 3.51
N MET A 142 8.04 -9.59 3.40
CA MET A 142 6.85 -10.47 3.33
C MET A 142 5.95 -10.18 2.14
N ALA A 143 5.83 -8.91 1.74
CA ALA A 143 4.98 -8.52 0.64
C ALA A 143 5.61 -8.98 -0.68
N ALA A 144 4.78 -9.59 -1.53
CA ALA A 144 5.12 -10.02 -2.87
C ALA A 144 4.41 -9.19 -3.94
N TYR A 145 3.21 -8.68 -3.65
CA TYR A 145 2.42 -7.88 -4.58
C TYR A 145 1.84 -6.62 -3.94
N ILE A 146 1.47 -5.65 -4.76
CA ILE A 146 0.73 -4.45 -4.36
C ILE A 146 -0.38 -4.11 -5.36
N SER A 147 -1.51 -3.66 -4.83
CA SER A 147 -2.53 -2.93 -5.58
C SER A 147 -2.63 -1.51 -5.06
N ALA A 148 -2.75 -0.52 -5.94
CA ALA A 148 -2.89 0.89 -5.59
C ALA A 148 -4.01 1.52 -6.41
N TYR A 149 -4.82 2.33 -5.75
CA TYR A 149 -5.95 3.03 -6.33
C TYR A 149 -5.80 4.50 -6.03
N ARG A 150 -5.93 5.35 -7.05
CA ARG A 150 -6.10 6.78 -6.81
C ARG A 150 -7.53 7.03 -6.35
N VAL A 151 -7.69 7.85 -5.33
CA VAL A 151 -8.98 8.16 -4.72
C VAL A 151 -9.05 9.67 -4.54
N VAL A 152 -10.21 10.26 -4.82
CA VAL A 152 -10.45 11.69 -4.54
C VAL A 152 -10.29 11.97 -3.04
N ASP A 153 -9.69 13.10 -2.70
CA ASP A 153 -9.14 13.37 -1.37
C ASP A 153 -10.18 13.26 -0.24
N GLU A 154 -11.44 13.58 -0.53
CA GLU A 154 -12.58 13.51 0.39
C GLU A 154 -12.95 12.08 0.76
N MET A 155 -12.65 11.11 -0.11
CA MET A 155 -13.05 9.70 0.06
C MET A 155 -11.92 8.81 0.60
N VAL A 156 -10.66 9.28 0.58
CA VAL A 156 -9.49 8.48 0.95
C VAL A 156 -9.64 7.80 2.32
N ASP A 157 -10.06 8.55 3.33
CA ASP A 157 -10.23 8.00 4.69
C ASP A 157 -11.38 7.00 4.78
N GLY A 158 -12.51 7.30 4.12
CA GLY A 158 -13.66 6.39 4.10
C GLY A 158 -13.36 5.06 3.42
N VAL A 159 -12.66 5.11 2.29
CA VAL A 159 -12.26 3.91 1.53
C VAL A 159 -11.22 3.10 2.30
N GLU A 160 -10.22 3.72 2.92
CA GLU A 160 -9.24 3.00 3.74
C GLU A 160 -9.92 2.35 4.94
N ALA A 161 -10.81 3.07 5.63
CA ALA A 161 -11.51 2.52 6.77
C ALA A 161 -12.47 1.39 6.36
N MET A 162 -13.03 1.42 5.15
CA MET A 162 -13.77 0.29 4.57
C MET A 162 -12.85 -0.91 4.38
N LEU A 163 -11.71 -0.75 3.69
CA LEU A 163 -10.74 -1.81 3.44
C LEU A 163 -10.27 -2.46 4.74
N VAL A 164 -9.89 -1.64 5.74
CA VAL A 164 -9.43 -2.15 7.05
C VAL A 164 -10.48 -3.03 7.72
N ARG A 165 -11.77 -2.69 7.60
CA ARG A 165 -12.87 -3.47 8.18
C ARG A 165 -13.23 -4.70 7.36
N SER A 166 -13.19 -4.60 6.04
CA SER A 166 -13.45 -5.73 5.14
C SER A 166 -12.44 -6.86 5.31
N PHE A 167 -11.22 -6.54 5.77
CA PHE A 167 -10.15 -7.49 6.03
C PHE A 167 -9.69 -7.49 7.50
N ALA A 168 -10.61 -7.23 8.44
CA ALA A 168 -10.31 -6.97 9.86
C ALA A 168 -9.49 -8.07 10.57
N ASN A 169 -9.50 -9.30 10.05
CA ASN A 169 -8.75 -10.43 10.60
C ASN A 169 -7.48 -10.79 9.80
N ASP A 170 -7.33 -10.26 8.59
CA ASP A 170 -6.23 -10.59 7.68
C ASP A 170 -5.15 -9.50 7.65
N LEU A 171 -5.55 -8.24 7.87
CA LEU A 171 -4.62 -7.11 7.81
C LEU A 171 -3.84 -6.91 9.11
N LEU A 172 -2.56 -6.62 8.94
CA LEU A 172 -1.60 -6.42 10.02
C LEU A 172 -1.55 -4.93 10.44
N ASN A 173 -2.69 -4.26 10.33
CA ASN A 173 -2.88 -2.87 10.69
C ASN A 173 -2.92 -2.75 12.22
N VAL A 174 -1.78 -2.35 12.80
CA VAL A 174 -1.55 -2.22 14.26
C VAL A 174 -2.58 -1.35 15.00
N ARG A 175 -3.19 -0.39 14.30
CA ARG A 175 -4.20 0.50 14.86
C ARG A 175 -5.32 0.64 13.85
N MET A 176 -6.52 0.23 14.25
CA MET A 176 -7.70 0.96 13.81
C MET A 176 -7.61 2.34 14.48
N GLU A 177 -7.28 3.39 13.74
CA GLU A 177 -7.39 4.73 14.31
C GLU A 177 -8.83 4.92 14.81
N ARG A 178 -9.01 5.59 15.95
CA ARG A 178 -10.36 5.97 16.41
C ARG A 178 -10.90 7.02 15.45
N PHE A 179 -11.61 6.57 14.44
CA PHE A 179 -12.28 7.45 13.50
C PHE A 179 -13.61 7.89 14.13
N PHE A 180 -13.59 8.95 14.94
CA PHE A 180 -14.64 9.95 15.22
C PHE A 180 -14.35 10.68 16.54
N ASN A 181 -14.36 12.02 16.49
CA ASN A 181 -14.97 12.93 17.47
C ASN A 181 -15.09 14.30 16.77
N GLY A 182 -16.04 14.39 15.84
CA GLY A 182 -16.55 15.66 15.35
C GLY A 182 -17.92 15.89 16.00
N THR A 183 -17.92 16.74 17.02
CA THR A 183 -19.05 17.63 17.35
C THR A 183 -18.49 19.03 17.23
#